data_AF-A0A7V0UHX9-F1
#
_entry.id   AF-A0A7V0UHX9-F1
#
_cell.length_a   1.000
_cell.length_b   1.000
_cell.length_c   1.000
_cell.angle_alpha   90.00
_cell.angle_beta   90.00
_cell.angle_gamma   90.00
#
_symmetry.space_group_name_H-M   'P 1'
#
loop_
_entity.id
_entity.type
_entity.pdbx_description
1 polymer ?
#
loop_
_entity_poly.entity_id
_entity_poly.type
_entity_poly.pdbx_seq_one_letter_code
_entity_poly.pdbx_strand_id
1 'polypeptide(L)'
;MNQVGKILPLGVVLSLTLAAYGQRDDIRKTLTVDIDLALVNVSVTNAKNEVVTDLRPEHFQIFEDKVEQEIRYFSKETTPISVGVIFDVSHSMLRKIQLAREAAIKFLENLTPEDEYFLVEFNNKARLAHPFTTDVLKLRNSLAFNPPDGATAMYDGLYLGLTEVKKGQHPKKALLLITDGEDNHSRYSRKDIREFVREADVQIYSIDMGRALIEELSEMTGGHSYRASLDELEEVCEKIAAELKNQYLIGYVPTNTAKDGGWRKIRVKLNAPPGRERLYSRAKEGYYAPKQ
;
A
#
# COMPACT_ATOMS: atom_id res chain seq x y z
N MET A 1 -71.41 -56.50 -47.10
CA MET A 1 -70.31 -57.39 -47.53
C MET A 1 -68.98 -56.71 -47.22
N ASN A 2 -67.99 -57.51 -46.82
CA ASN A 2 -66.56 -57.21 -46.64
C ASN A 2 -66.08 -56.20 -45.55
N GLN A 3 -65.04 -56.66 -44.86
CA GLN A 3 -64.08 -55.94 -44.02
C GLN A 3 -63.12 -55.11 -44.94
N VAL A 4 -62.08 -54.35 -44.53
CA VAL A 4 -61.06 -54.46 -43.45
C VAL A 4 -60.44 -53.06 -43.21
N GLY A 5 -59.88 -52.77 -42.02
CA GLY A 5 -58.67 -51.92 -41.94
C GLY A 5 -58.56 -51.00 -40.72
N LYS A 6 -57.41 -51.05 -40.02
CA LYS A 6 -57.00 -50.12 -38.94
C LYS A 6 -56.06 -49.03 -39.47
N ILE A 7 -55.98 -47.87 -38.79
CA ILE A 7 -54.77 -47.27 -38.15
C ILE A 7 -55.03 -45.79 -37.81
N LEU A 8 -54.53 -45.33 -36.65
CA LEU A 8 -54.55 -43.92 -36.19
C LEU A 8 -53.31 -43.15 -36.69
N PRO A 9 -53.33 -41.79 -36.76
CA PRO A 9 -52.57 -41.06 -35.73
C PRO A 9 -53.13 -39.70 -35.27
N LEU A 10 -52.87 -39.42 -33.99
CA LEU A 10 -52.45 -38.17 -33.33
C LEU A 10 -52.63 -36.81 -34.06
N GLY A 11 -53.33 -35.88 -33.40
CA GLY A 11 -53.36 -34.44 -33.74
C GLY A 11 -53.49 -33.59 -32.46
N VAL A 12 -52.63 -32.59 -32.29
CA VAL A 12 -52.37 -31.87 -31.03
C VAL A 12 -53.41 -30.76 -30.75
N VAL A 13 -53.83 -30.62 -29.49
CA VAL A 13 -54.57 -29.45 -28.98
C VAL A 13 -53.60 -28.56 -28.20
N LEU A 14 -53.43 -27.30 -28.63
CA LEU A 14 -52.57 -26.32 -27.98
C LEU A 14 -53.40 -25.35 -27.13
N SER A 15 -53.40 -25.53 -25.81
CA SER A 15 -54.06 -24.64 -24.86
C SER A 15 -53.06 -23.64 -24.26
N LEU A 16 -53.16 -22.35 -24.58
CA LEU A 16 -52.42 -21.30 -23.88
C LEU A 16 -53.04 -21.05 -22.50
N THR A 17 -52.31 -21.36 -21.44
CA THR A 17 -52.60 -20.93 -20.07
C THR A 17 -51.86 -19.64 -19.75
N LEU A 18 -52.61 -18.56 -19.51
CA LEU A 18 -52.04 -17.26 -19.13
C LEU A 18 -51.70 -17.27 -17.63
N ALA A 19 -50.46 -17.60 -17.29
CA ALA A 19 -49.98 -17.61 -15.91
C ALA A 19 -49.70 -16.19 -15.41
N ALA A 20 -50.37 -15.78 -14.32
CA ALA A 20 -50.11 -14.49 -13.67
C ALA A 20 -48.80 -14.53 -12.90
N TYR A 21 -47.92 -13.54 -13.14
CA TYR A 21 -46.80 -13.21 -12.26
C TYR A 21 -46.95 -11.76 -11.80
N GLY A 22 -47.55 -11.58 -10.63
CA GLY A 22 -47.54 -10.31 -9.91
C GLY A 22 -46.18 -10.12 -9.24
N GLN A 23 -45.33 -9.29 -9.82
CA GLN A 23 -44.00 -9.01 -9.29
C GLN A 23 -44.12 -8.17 -8.02
N ARG A 24 -43.77 -8.75 -6.87
CA ARG A 24 -43.60 -8.00 -5.62
C ARG A 24 -42.24 -7.31 -5.67
N ASP A 25 -42.25 -6.00 -5.88
CA ASP A 25 -41.06 -5.18 -5.71
C ASP A 25 -40.74 -5.02 -4.21
N ASP A 26 -39.98 -5.98 -3.67
CA ASP A 26 -39.29 -5.83 -2.39
C ASP A 26 -38.21 -4.75 -2.55
N ILE A 27 -38.61 -3.49 -2.30
CA ILE A 27 -37.67 -2.37 -2.20
C ILE A 27 -36.83 -2.58 -0.93
N ARG A 28 -35.75 -3.35 -1.07
CA ARG A 28 -34.60 -3.28 -0.17
C ARG A 28 -34.05 -1.87 -0.26
N LYS A 29 -34.50 -0.98 0.62
CA LYS A 29 -33.80 0.27 0.91
C LYS A 29 -32.43 -0.09 1.44
N THR A 30 -31.44 -0.12 0.56
CA THR A 30 -30.03 -0.18 0.95
C THR A 30 -29.76 1.08 1.75
N LEU A 31 -29.67 0.96 3.07
CA LEU A 31 -29.27 2.06 3.94
C LEU A 31 -27.77 2.28 3.74
N THR A 32 -27.39 3.06 2.74
CA THR A 32 -26.05 3.63 2.61
C THR A 32 -25.86 4.63 3.74
N VAL A 33 -25.46 4.13 4.92
CA VAL A 33 -24.89 4.96 5.96
C VAL A 33 -23.50 5.35 5.49
N ASP A 34 -23.31 6.63 5.23
CA ASP A 34 -21.98 7.20 5.00
C ASP A 34 -21.24 7.22 6.35
N ILE A 35 -20.42 6.21 6.59
CA ILE A 35 -19.65 6.05 7.82
C ILE A 35 -18.23 6.54 7.53
N ASP A 36 -17.81 7.63 8.20
CA ASP A 36 -16.42 8.06 8.23
C ASP A 36 -15.56 7.02 8.98
N LEU A 37 -15.22 5.91 8.31
CA LEU A 37 -14.42 4.83 8.85
C LEU A 37 -12.94 5.19 8.72
N ALA A 38 -12.25 5.37 9.85
CA ALA A 38 -10.81 5.58 9.86
C ALA A 38 -10.09 4.25 9.64
N LEU A 39 -9.47 4.12 8.45
CA LEU A 39 -8.72 2.94 8.03
C LEU A 39 -7.22 3.07 8.35
N VAL A 40 -6.67 2.04 8.95
CA VAL A 40 -5.27 1.95 9.39
C VAL A 40 -4.68 0.61 8.96
N ASN A 41 -3.71 0.66 8.05
CA ASN A 41 -2.84 -0.47 7.75
C ASN A 41 -1.87 -0.69 8.91
N VAL A 42 -1.72 -1.95 9.35
CA VAL A 42 -0.83 -2.37 10.43
C VAL A 42 0.05 -3.51 9.95
N SER A 43 1.34 -3.24 9.83
CA SER A 43 2.37 -4.28 9.68
C SER A 43 2.67 -4.87 11.05
N VAL A 44 2.82 -6.19 11.13
CA VAL A 44 3.31 -6.86 12.35
C VAL A 44 4.47 -7.79 12.00
N THR A 45 5.60 -7.61 12.67
CA THR A 45 6.79 -8.46 12.51
C THR A 45 7.30 -9.00 13.84
N ASN A 46 8.09 -10.08 13.77
CA ASN A 46 8.94 -10.51 14.89
C ASN A 46 10.26 -9.73 14.93
N ALA A 47 11.18 -10.16 15.81
CA ALA A 47 12.49 -9.54 15.98
C ALA A 47 13.46 -9.67 14.78
N LYS A 48 13.16 -10.51 13.79
CA LYS A 48 13.95 -10.69 12.56
C LYS A 48 13.40 -9.90 11.36
N ASN A 49 12.35 -9.10 11.60
CA ASN A 49 11.52 -8.45 10.57
C ASN A 49 10.78 -9.45 9.65
N GLU A 50 10.50 -10.67 10.12
CA GLU A 50 9.62 -11.62 9.44
C GLU A 50 8.14 -11.27 9.76
N VAL A 51 7.26 -11.30 8.75
CA VAL A 51 5.84 -10.92 8.88
C VAL A 51 5.02 -11.95 9.66
N VAL A 52 4.11 -11.47 10.53
CA VAL A 52 3.24 -12.32 11.36
C VAL A 52 1.78 -12.11 10.97
N THR A 53 1.16 -13.15 10.41
CA THR A 53 -0.08 -13.04 9.61
C THR A 53 -1.29 -13.83 10.18
N ASP A 54 -1.19 -14.32 11.41
CA ASP A 54 -2.18 -15.19 12.08
C ASP A 54 -2.82 -14.55 13.33
N LEU A 55 -2.63 -13.24 13.54
CA LEU A 55 -3.29 -12.52 14.63
C LEU A 55 -4.78 -12.27 14.33
N ARG A 56 -5.56 -12.23 15.40
CA ARG A 56 -7.01 -12.00 15.40
C ARG A 56 -7.31 -10.63 16.02
N PRO A 57 -8.51 -10.04 15.83
CA PRO A 57 -8.82 -8.68 16.25
C PRO A 57 -8.50 -8.38 17.73
N GLU A 58 -8.74 -9.34 18.62
CA GLU A 58 -8.53 -9.20 20.07
C GLU A 58 -7.05 -9.04 20.48
N HIS A 59 -6.10 -9.31 19.58
CA HIS A 59 -4.68 -9.04 19.81
C HIS A 59 -4.31 -7.57 19.56
N PHE A 60 -5.26 -6.73 19.13
CA PHE A 60 -5.04 -5.32 18.80
C PHE A 60 -5.89 -4.41 19.69
N GLN A 61 -5.29 -3.30 20.14
CA GLN A 61 -5.99 -2.14 20.66
C GLN A 61 -5.56 -0.93 19.85
N ILE A 62 -6.51 -0.10 19.44
CA ILE A 62 -6.25 1.12 18.67
C ILE A 62 -6.75 2.35 19.44
N PHE A 63 -5.92 3.38 19.48
CA PHE A 63 -6.18 4.62 20.22
C PHE A 63 -6.10 5.81 19.27
N GLU A 64 -7.12 6.67 19.30
CA GLU A 64 -7.13 8.00 18.70
C GLU A 64 -6.96 9.03 19.82
N ASP A 65 -5.92 9.88 19.75
CA ASP A 65 -5.63 10.93 20.74
C ASP A 65 -5.65 10.45 22.21
N LYS A 66 -5.17 9.22 22.41
CA LYS A 66 -5.13 8.44 23.69
C LYS A 66 -6.47 7.84 24.14
N VAL A 67 -7.57 8.08 23.42
CA VAL A 67 -8.88 7.45 23.64
C VAL A 67 -8.95 6.14 22.87
N GLU A 68 -9.23 5.03 23.56
CA GLU A 68 -9.39 3.72 22.93
C GLU A 68 -10.63 3.71 22.01
N GLN A 69 -10.48 3.14 20.82
CA GLN A 69 -11.51 3.08 19.79
C GLN A 69 -11.95 1.63 19.56
N GLU A 70 -13.25 1.41 19.36
CA GLU A 70 -13.78 0.08 19.06
C GLU A 70 -13.47 -0.31 17.62
N ILE A 71 -12.75 -1.42 17.42
CA ILE A 71 -12.47 -1.98 16.09
C ILE A 71 -13.78 -2.47 15.48
N ARG A 72 -14.22 -1.81 14.40
CA ARG A 72 -15.46 -2.12 13.66
C ARG A 72 -15.22 -2.98 12.43
N TYR A 73 -14.02 -2.91 11.86
CA TYR A 73 -13.59 -3.67 10.71
C TYR A 73 -12.17 -4.21 10.95
N PHE A 74 -11.95 -5.46 10.57
CA PHE A 74 -10.64 -6.10 10.63
C PHE A 74 -10.53 -7.07 9.46
N SER A 75 -9.55 -6.87 8.60
CA SER A 75 -9.22 -7.82 7.54
C SER A 75 -7.72 -8.01 7.39
N LYS A 76 -7.35 -9.04 6.64
CA LYS A 76 -5.98 -9.33 6.21
C LYS A 76 -6.02 -9.65 4.73
N GLU A 77 -6.35 -8.62 3.95
CA GLU A 77 -6.52 -8.71 2.50
C GLU A 77 -5.28 -8.18 1.80
N THR A 78 -4.69 -9.02 0.95
CA THR A 78 -3.68 -8.58 -0.02
C THR A 78 -4.40 -7.89 -1.17
N THR A 79 -4.62 -6.59 -1.00
CA THR A 79 -5.15 -5.70 -2.05
C THR A 79 -4.00 -5.22 -2.95
N PRO A 80 -4.25 -4.99 -4.25
CA PRO A 80 -3.24 -4.40 -5.14
C PRO A 80 -2.79 -3.01 -4.68
N ILE A 81 -1.57 -2.64 -5.05
CA ILE A 81 -0.80 -1.53 -4.51
C ILE A 81 -0.28 -0.65 -5.65
N SER A 82 -0.43 0.67 -5.50
CA SER A 82 0.32 1.64 -6.33
C SER A 82 1.65 1.96 -5.65
N VAL A 83 2.77 1.58 -6.26
CA VAL A 83 4.12 1.76 -5.68
C VAL A 83 4.97 2.74 -6.48
N GLY A 84 5.71 3.61 -5.79
CA GLY A 84 6.77 4.41 -6.39
C GLY A 84 8.14 3.97 -5.96
N VAL A 85 9.03 3.61 -6.90
CA VAL A 85 10.45 3.46 -6.62
C VAL A 85 11.12 4.83 -6.78
N ILE A 86 11.81 5.29 -5.75
CA ILE A 86 12.56 6.55 -5.72
C ILE A 86 14.04 6.19 -5.60
N PHE A 87 14.77 6.39 -6.67
CA PHE A 87 16.09 5.78 -6.88
C PHE A 87 17.20 6.82 -6.98
N ASP A 88 18.19 6.69 -6.12
CA ASP A 88 19.37 7.56 -6.11
C ASP A 88 20.33 7.22 -7.25
N VAL A 89 20.60 8.21 -8.11
CA VAL A 89 21.59 8.13 -9.20
C VAL A 89 22.69 9.20 -9.05
N SER A 90 22.96 9.63 -7.81
CA SER A 90 24.03 10.58 -7.47
C SER A 90 25.42 9.92 -7.45
N HIS A 91 26.47 10.74 -7.39
CA HIS A 91 27.86 10.26 -7.52
C HIS A 91 28.29 9.25 -6.44
N SER A 92 27.74 9.30 -5.21
CA SER A 92 28.08 8.34 -4.15
C SER A 92 27.69 6.90 -4.50
N MET A 93 26.61 6.75 -5.27
CA MET A 93 26.09 5.44 -5.70
C MET A 93 26.97 4.71 -6.71
N LEU A 94 28.06 5.31 -7.25
CA LEU A 94 28.92 4.72 -8.28
C LEU A 94 29.34 3.25 -8.04
N ARG A 95 29.60 2.86 -6.78
CA ARG A 95 30.00 1.49 -6.41
C ARG A 95 28.84 0.58 -5.99
N LYS A 96 27.65 1.14 -5.80
CA LYS A 96 26.46 0.49 -5.20
C LYS A 96 25.30 0.34 -6.21
N ILE A 97 25.28 1.16 -7.26
CA ILE A 97 24.16 1.31 -8.19
C ILE A 97 23.70 0.00 -8.82
N GLN A 98 24.62 -0.92 -9.14
CA GLN A 98 24.26 -2.18 -9.80
C GLN A 98 23.47 -3.10 -8.87
N LEU A 99 23.92 -3.23 -7.62
CA LEU A 99 23.21 -4.02 -6.60
C LEU A 99 21.91 -3.34 -6.17
N ALA A 100 21.90 -2.01 -6.07
CA ALA A 100 20.68 -1.23 -5.83
C ALA A 100 19.63 -1.43 -6.95
N ARG A 101 20.06 -1.46 -8.23
CA ARG A 101 19.19 -1.76 -9.38
C ARG A 101 18.63 -3.17 -9.30
N GLU A 102 19.48 -4.16 -9.02
CA GLU A 102 19.08 -5.57 -8.91
C GLU A 102 18.10 -5.77 -7.75
N ALA A 103 18.35 -5.14 -6.60
CA ALA A 103 17.42 -5.14 -5.46
C ALA A 103 16.08 -4.47 -5.81
N ALA A 104 16.08 -3.32 -6.50
CA ALA A 104 14.86 -2.65 -6.96
C ALA A 104 14.05 -3.52 -7.93
N ILE A 105 14.72 -4.24 -8.84
CA ILE A 105 14.09 -5.18 -9.77
C ILE A 105 13.49 -6.37 -9.00
N LYS A 106 14.23 -6.98 -8.07
CA LYS A 106 13.73 -8.11 -7.26
C LYS A 106 12.57 -7.71 -6.35
N PHE A 107 12.56 -6.49 -5.83
CA PHE A 107 11.39 -5.94 -5.13
C PHE A 107 10.15 -5.94 -6.04
N LEU A 108 10.26 -5.42 -7.26
CA LEU A 108 9.15 -5.37 -8.23
C LEU A 108 8.73 -6.78 -8.71
N GLU A 109 9.68 -7.69 -8.93
CA GLU A 109 9.40 -9.09 -9.30
C GLU A 109 8.68 -9.86 -8.17
N ASN A 110 8.80 -9.41 -6.92
CA ASN A 110 8.08 -9.95 -5.76
C ASN A 110 6.68 -9.32 -5.52
N LEU A 111 6.20 -8.42 -6.36
CA LEU A 111 4.84 -7.83 -6.30
C LEU A 111 3.82 -8.68 -7.10
N THR A 112 2.57 -8.25 -7.32
CA THR A 112 1.57 -9.02 -8.11
C THR A 112 1.35 -8.42 -9.51
N PRO A 113 0.80 -9.17 -10.48
CA PRO A 113 0.48 -8.63 -11.81
C PRO A 113 -0.54 -7.48 -11.80
N GLU A 114 -1.33 -7.37 -10.72
CA GLU A 114 -2.30 -6.31 -10.50
C GLU A 114 -1.70 -5.05 -9.85
N ASP A 115 -0.52 -5.15 -9.23
CA ASP A 115 0.19 -4.00 -8.68
C ASP A 115 0.76 -3.12 -9.81
N GLU A 116 0.77 -1.81 -9.62
CA GLU A 116 1.30 -0.83 -10.59
C GLU A 116 2.44 0.00 -9.99
N TYR A 117 3.40 0.34 -10.84
CA TYR A 117 4.69 0.90 -10.41
C TYR A 117 5.09 2.11 -11.25
N PHE A 118 5.69 3.12 -10.61
CA PHE A 118 6.41 4.19 -11.30
C PHE A 118 7.85 4.31 -10.78
N LEU A 119 8.70 4.99 -11.55
CA LEU A 119 10.10 5.23 -11.20
C LEU A 119 10.43 6.72 -11.21
N VAL A 120 10.86 7.24 -10.06
CA VAL A 120 11.54 8.52 -9.93
C VAL A 120 13.03 8.28 -9.74
N GLU A 121 13.85 9.01 -10.49
CA GLU A 121 15.31 9.04 -10.28
C GLU A 121 15.73 10.43 -9.82
N PHE A 122 16.70 10.51 -8.92
CA PHE A 122 17.24 11.79 -8.47
C PHE A 122 18.77 11.82 -8.39
N ASN A 123 19.32 12.98 -8.72
CA ASN A 123 20.69 13.38 -8.42
C ASN A 123 20.70 14.90 -8.14
N ASN A 124 21.34 15.72 -8.97
CA ASN A 124 21.17 17.18 -8.98
C ASN A 124 19.69 17.61 -9.12
N LYS A 125 18.84 16.78 -9.76
CA LYS A 125 17.40 17.01 -9.90
C LYS A 125 16.63 15.70 -9.84
N ALA A 126 15.44 15.74 -9.27
CA ALA A 126 14.46 14.65 -9.39
C ALA A 126 13.76 14.68 -10.75
N ARG A 127 13.50 13.51 -11.33
CA ARG A 127 12.71 13.33 -12.55
C ARG A 127 11.89 12.05 -12.50
N LEU A 128 10.72 12.07 -13.13
CA LEU A 128 9.94 10.86 -13.40
C LEU A 128 10.60 10.12 -14.57
N ALA A 129 11.34 9.05 -14.27
CA ALA A 129 12.05 8.26 -15.26
C ALA A 129 11.12 7.25 -15.96
N HIS A 130 10.06 6.80 -15.28
CA HIS A 130 8.96 6.04 -15.88
C HIS A 130 7.63 6.34 -15.17
N PRO A 131 6.52 6.62 -15.88
CA PRO A 131 5.19 6.76 -15.29
C PRO A 131 4.64 5.39 -14.80
N PHE A 132 3.42 5.37 -14.27
CA PHE A 132 2.76 4.13 -13.84
C PHE A 132 2.69 3.06 -14.94
N THR A 133 3.02 1.82 -14.59
CA THR A 133 2.86 0.62 -15.41
C THR A 133 2.83 -0.63 -14.54
N THR A 134 2.19 -1.70 -14.98
CA THR A 134 2.27 -3.04 -14.37
C THR A 134 3.43 -3.88 -14.95
N ASP A 135 4.15 -3.35 -15.94
CA ASP A 135 5.19 -4.04 -16.70
C ASP A 135 6.59 -3.78 -16.11
N VAL A 136 7.08 -4.73 -15.31
CA VAL A 136 8.39 -4.67 -14.64
C VAL A 136 9.55 -4.55 -15.63
N LEU A 137 9.42 -5.08 -16.86
CA LEU A 137 10.50 -4.99 -17.87
C LEU A 137 10.74 -3.55 -18.32
N LYS A 138 9.69 -2.71 -18.34
CA LYS A 138 9.84 -1.28 -18.64
C LYS A 138 10.61 -0.54 -17.56
N LEU A 139 10.30 -0.80 -16.28
CA LEU A 139 11.05 -0.21 -15.16
C LEU A 139 12.51 -0.70 -15.14
N ARG A 140 12.73 -2.00 -15.37
CA ARG A 140 14.07 -2.59 -15.51
C ARG A 140 14.89 -1.92 -16.60
N ASN A 141 14.28 -1.66 -17.76
CA ASN A 141 14.92 -0.94 -18.85
C ASN A 141 15.22 0.51 -18.47
N SER A 142 14.27 1.24 -17.86
CA SER A 142 14.49 2.60 -17.37
C SER A 142 15.66 2.68 -16.38
N LEU A 143 15.68 1.80 -15.38
CA LEU A 143 16.74 1.70 -14.38
C LEU A 143 18.12 1.43 -15.00
N ALA A 144 18.22 0.69 -16.10
CA ALA A 144 19.50 0.32 -16.71
C ALA A 144 20.27 1.51 -17.30
N PHE A 145 19.58 2.61 -17.63
CA PHE A 145 20.20 3.82 -18.15
C PHE A 145 20.63 4.77 -17.02
N ASN A 146 21.39 5.81 -17.39
CA ASN A 146 21.97 6.83 -16.51
C ASN A 146 23.14 6.32 -15.65
N PRO A 147 24.40 6.78 -15.90
CA PRO A 147 25.50 6.55 -14.98
C PRO A 147 25.33 7.43 -13.72
N PRO A 148 25.74 6.97 -12.52
CA PRO A 148 25.64 7.79 -11.31
C PRO A 148 26.55 9.01 -11.37
N ASP A 149 25.98 10.20 -11.18
CA ASP A 149 26.71 11.47 -11.24
C ASP A 149 25.96 12.58 -10.50
N GLY A 150 26.69 13.61 -10.06
CA GLY A 150 26.15 14.80 -9.41
C GLY A 150 25.83 14.64 -7.93
N ALA A 151 25.13 15.66 -7.41
CA ALA A 151 24.72 15.82 -6.03
C ALA A 151 23.46 15.00 -5.68
N THR A 152 22.95 15.14 -4.45
CA THR A 152 21.90 14.29 -3.87
C THR A 152 20.67 15.14 -3.48
N ALA A 153 19.72 15.32 -4.40
CA ALA A 153 18.44 16.00 -4.17
C ALA A 153 17.32 15.00 -3.78
N MET A 154 17.51 14.34 -2.64
CA MET A 154 16.62 13.31 -2.08
C MET A 154 15.24 13.87 -1.71
N TYR A 155 15.16 15.05 -1.09
CA TYR A 155 13.89 15.68 -0.73
C TYR A 155 13.07 16.08 -1.96
N ASP A 156 13.70 16.60 -3.02
CA ASP A 156 13.06 16.80 -4.32
C ASP A 156 12.54 15.48 -4.93
N GLY A 157 13.28 14.38 -4.75
CA GLY A 157 12.87 13.03 -5.15
C GLY A 157 11.64 12.52 -4.39
N LEU A 158 11.66 12.64 -3.06
CA LEU A 158 10.53 12.32 -2.18
C LEU A 158 9.30 13.17 -2.51
N TYR A 159 9.45 14.48 -2.69
CA TYR A 159 8.34 15.36 -3.09
C TYR A 159 7.70 14.92 -4.40
N LEU A 160 8.51 14.58 -5.41
CA LEU A 160 7.99 14.11 -6.70
C LEU A 160 7.29 12.75 -6.55
N GLY A 161 7.86 11.81 -5.79
CA GLY A 161 7.22 10.52 -5.52
C GLY A 161 5.90 10.65 -4.75
N LEU A 162 5.85 11.47 -3.71
CA LEU A 162 4.63 11.80 -2.94
C LEU A 162 3.56 12.50 -3.78
N THR A 163 3.96 13.21 -4.84
CA THR A 163 3.03 13.83 -5.79
C THR A 163 2.53 12.81 -6.82
N GLU A 164 3.40 11.96 -7.35
CA GLU A 164 3.05 10.99 -8.39
C GLU A 164 2.20 9.85 -7.84
N VAL A 165 2.51 9.32 -6.65
CA VAL A 165 1.82 8.16 -6.04
C VAL A 165 0.31 8.40 -5.84
N LYS A 166 -0.10 9.67 -5.66
CA LYS A 166 -1.49 10.11 -5.56
C LYS A 166 -2.30 9.85 -6.84
N LYS A 167 -1.65 9.68 -8.00
CA LYS A 167 -2.30 9.40 -9.30
C LYS A 167 -2.60 7.92 -9.55
N GLY A 168 -2.04 7.01 -8.75
CA GLY A 168 -2.28 5.58 -8.92
C GLY A 168 -3.74 5.21 -8.65
N GLN A 169 -4.17 4.06 -9.14
CA GLN A 169 -5.54 3.54 -9.14
C GLN A 169 -5.92 2.84 -7.83
N HIS A 170 -4.95 2.28 -7.09
CA HIS A 170 -5.26 1.47 -5.91
C HIS A 170 -5.33 2.29 -4.61
N PRO A 171 -6.20 1.94 -3.64
CA PRO A 171 -6.25 2.66 -2.35
C PRO A 171 -4.94 2.58 -1.57
N LYS A 172 -4.23 1.44 -1.67
CA LYS A 172 -2.97 1.23 -0.97
C LYS A 172 -1.81 1.84 -1.75
N LYS A 173 -1.10 2.77 -1.10
CA LYS A 173 0.02 3.52 -1.65
C LYS A 173 1.31 3.19 -0.91
N ALA A 174 2.40 2.98 -1.64
CA ALA A 174 3.73 2.84 -1.05
C ALA A 174 4.81 3.57 -1.85
N LEU A 175 5.88 3.97 -1.17
CA LEU A 175 7.12 4.46 -1.77
C LEU A 175 8.30 3.64 -1.26
N LEU A 176 9.19 3.24 -2.15
CA LEU A 176 10.47 2.62 -1.82
C LEU A 176 11.60 3.58 -2.19
N LEU A 177 12.27 4.17 -1.19
CA LEU A 177 13.44 5.01 -1.36
C LEU A 177 14.73 4.19 -1.23
N ILE A 178 15.58 4.20 -2.25
CA ILE A 178 16.89 3.52 -2.24
C ILE A 178 17.98 4.58 -2.43
N THR A 179 18.82 4.75 -1.42
CA THR A 179 19.89 5.77 -1.38
C THR A 179 21.03 5.37 -0.43
N ASP A 180 22.19 5.99 -0.59
CA ASP A 180 23.31 5.88 0.34
C ASP A 180 23.77 7.21 0.94
N GLY A 181 23.03 8.29 0.66
CA GLY A 181 23.42 9.66 0.95
C GLY A 181 22.43 10.44 1.81
N GLU A 182 22.89 11.59 2.29
CA GLU A 182 22.02 12.63 2.87
C GLU A 182 21.77 13.71 1.83
N ASP A 183 20.62 14.40 1.95
CA ASP A 183 20.30 15.51 1.06
C ASP A 183 21.34 16.63 1.14
N ASN A 184 21.77 17.11 -0.03
CA ASN A 184 22.73 18.20 -0.14
C ASN A 184 22.43 19.17 -1.30
N HIS A 185 21.29 19.00 -1.99
CA HIS A 185 20.97 19.77 -3.20
C HIS A 185 19.47 20.00 -3.45
N SER A 186 18.57 19.58 -2.54
CA SER A 186 17.14 19.83 -2.74
C SER A 186 16.76 21.29 -2.50
N ARG A 187 15.63 21.67 -3.10
CA ARG A 187 14.95 22.95 -2.87
C ARG A 187 14.00 22.87 -1.67
N TYR A 188 13.45 21.68 -1.42
CA TYR A 188 12.65 21.39 -0.23
C TYR A 188 13.54 21.08 0.97
N SER A 189 13.12 21.53 2.15
CA SER A 189 13.76 21.18 3.42
C SER A 189 13.16 19.90 4.02
N ARG A 190 13.84 19.32 5.02
CA ARG A 190 13.29 18.24 5.87
C ARG A 190 11.92 18.57 6.44
N LYS A 191 11.68 19.85 6.79
CA LYS A 191 10.39 20.29 7.36
C LYS A 191 9.27 20.18 6.32
N ASP A 192 9.50 20.66 5.10
CA ASP A 192 8.50 20.67 4.03
C ASP A 192 8.11 19.22 3.65
N ILE A 193 9.10 18.33 3.55
CA ILE A 193 8.85 16.90 3.31
C ILE A 193 8.12 16.27 4.49
N ARG A 194 8.49 16.58 5.74
CA ARG A 194 7.78 16.05 6.92
C ARG A 194 6.31 16.44 6.93
N GLU A 195 5.98 17.69 6.61
CA GLU A 195 4.60 18.16 6.51
C GLU A 195 3.86 17.46 5.34
N PHE A 196 4.50 17.32 4.18
CA PHE A 196 3.88 16.68 3.01
C PHE A 196 3.68 15.16 3.17
N VAL A 197 4.61 14.46 3.83
CA VAL A 197 4.47 13.05 4.23
C VAL A 197 3.30 12.88 5.20
N ARG A 198 3.13 13.80 6.14
CA ARG A 198 2.04 13.77 7.12
C ARG A 198 0.65 13.94 6.49
N GLU A 199 0.56 14.65 5.38
CA GLU A 199 -0.68 14.80 4.59
C GLU A 199 -0.91 13.66 3.59
N ALA A 200 0.08 12.80 3.34
CA ALA A 200 -0.01 11.72 2.36
C ALA A 200 -0.36 10.39 3.02
N ASP A 201 -1.47 9.77 2.62
CA ASP A 201 -1.83 8.42 3.05
C ASP A 201 -1.04 7.39 2.22
N VAL A 202 0.24 7.26 2.53
CA VAL A 202 1.23 6.45 1.81
C VAL A 202 2.26 5.89 2.77
N GLN A 203 2.65 4.63 2.62
CA GLN A 203 3.72 4.03 3.42
C GLN A 203 5.08 4.23 2.76
N ILE A 204 6.05 4.75 3.50
CA ILE A 204 7.43 4.96 3.02
C ILE A 204 8.31 3.86 3.60
N TYR A 205 8.93 3.11 2.70
CA TYR A 205 9.99 2.18 3.00
C TYR A 205 11.30 2.74 2.46
N SER A 206 12.38 2.54 3.20
CA SER A 206 13.69 3.02 2.80
C SER A 206 14.76 1.96 2.98
N ILE A 207 15.68 1.89 2.03
CA ILE A 207 16.90 1.10 2.11
C ILE A 207 18.05 2.08 2.18
N ASP A 208 18.56 2.26 3.41
CA ASP A 208 19.67 3.14 3.76
C ASP A 208 20.98 2.36 3.75
N MET A 209 21.89 2.74 2.84
CA MET A 209 23.24 2.18 2.75
C MET A 209 24.31 3.01 3.52
N GLY A 210 23.92 3.82 4.52
CA GLY A 210 24.89 4.42 5.47
C GLY A 210 24.45 5.45 6.54
N ARG A 211 23.30 6.14 6.48
CA ARG A 211 22.92 7.26 7.39
C ARG A 211 21.43 7.34 7.77
N ALA A 212 21.17 7.49 9.07
CA ALA A 212 19.86 7.27 9.72
C ALA A 212 18.79 8.37 9.51
N LEU A 213 18.89 9.23 8.49
CA LEU A 213 18.04 10.43 8.40
C LEU A 213 16.60 10.14 7.92
N ILE A 214 16.35 8.99 7.28
CA ILE A 214 15.08 8.64 6.63
C ILE A 214 14.12 7.90 7.59
N GLU A 215 14.64 7.32 8.67
CA GLU A 215 13.89 6.51 9.65
C GLU A 215 12.62 7.21 10.15
N GLU A 216 12.72 8.49 10.51
CA GLU A 216 11.60 9.37 10.90
C GLU A 216 10.42 9.36 9.90
N LEU A 217 10.72 9.49 8.61
CA LEU A 217 9.70 9.62 7.57
C LEU A 217 9.02 8.26 7.31
N SER A 218 9.81 7.19 7.34
CA SER A 218 9.30 5.82 7.21
C SER A 218 8.40 5.46 8.41
N GLU A 219 8.84 5.70 9.65
CA GLU A 219 8.06 5.45 10.86
C GLU A 219 6.75 6.26 10.92
N MET A 220 6.78 7.55 10.55
CA MET A 220 5.59 8.42 10.54
C MET A 220 4.43 7.83 9.72
N THR A 221 4.76 7.10 8.66
CA THR A 221 3.78 6.49 7.76
C THR A 221 3.40 5.05 8.12
N GLY A 222 4.06 4.44 9.11
CA GLY A 222 3.95 3.01 9.39
C GLY A 222 4.66 2.11 8.37
N GLY A 223 5.53 2.67 7.54
CA GLY A 223 6.55 1.90 6.81
C GLY A 223 7.80 1.69 7.68
N HIS A 224 8.93 1.33 7.05
CA HIS A 224 10.14 0.95 7.78
C HIS A 224 11.42 1.33 7.04
N SER A 225 12.43 1.79 7.79
CA SER A 225 13.78 2.00 7.26
C SER A 225 14.67 0.82 7.58
N TYR A 226 15.18 0.18 6.54
CA TYR A 226 16.16 -0.89 6.65
C TYR A 226 17.55 -0.30 6.40
N ARG A 227 18.44 -0.44 7.37
CA ARG A 227 19.88 -0.35 7.11
C ARG A 227 20.33 -1.70 6.58
N ALA A 228 20.96 -1.70 5.41
CA ALA A 228 21.41 -2.90 4.72
C ALA A 228 22.86 -2.73 4.24
N SER A 229 23.67 -3.77 4.37
CA SER A 229 24.88 -3.91 3.56
C SER A 229 24.53 -4.25 2.11
N LEU A 230 25.52 -4.21 1.22
CA LEU A 230 25.32 -4.48 -0.20
C LEU A 230 24.85 -5.91 -0.50
N ASP A 231 25.22 -6.85 0.35
CA ASP A 231 24.84 -8.27 0.31
C ASP A 231 23.45 -8.55 0.92
N GLU A 232 22.92 -7.66 1.77
CA GLU A 232 21.59 -7.78 2.40
C GLU A 232 20.45 -7.14 1.58
N LEU A 233 20.77 -6.32 0.56
CA LEU A 233 19.79 -5.52 -0.19
C LEU A 233 18.62 -6.34 -0.77
N GLU A 234 18.91 -7.55 -1.25
CA GLU A 234 17.92 -8.47 -1.82
C GLU A 234 16.95 -8.99 -0.76
N GLU A 235 17.47 -9.53 0.34
CA GLU A 235 16.65 -10.03 1.47
C GLU A 235 15.78 -8.92 2.06
N VAL A 236 16.31 -7.70 2.13
CA VAL A 236 15.57 -6.51 2.57
C VAL A 236 14.44 -6.16 1.61
N CYS A 237 14.67 -6.18 0.30
CA CYS A 237 13.64 -5.98 -0.70
C CYS A 237 12.52 -7.03 -0.63
N GLU A 238 12.88 -8.30 -0.44
CA GLU A 238 11.90 -9.39 -0.24
C GLU A 238 11.07 -9.17 1.03
N LYS A 239 11.69 -8.77 2.15
CA LYS A 239 10.98 -8.43 3.39
C LYS A 239 10.02 -7.24 3.21
N ILE A 240 10.42 -6.20 2.47
CA ILE A 240 9.54 -5.05 2.19
C ILE A 240 8.35 -5.47 1.31
N ALA A 241 8.57 -6.25 0.26
CA ALA A 241 7.49 -6.76 -0.59
C ALA A 241 6.54 -7.69 0.19
N ALA A 242 7.09 -8.57 1.04
CA ALA A 242 6.30 -9.43 1.93
C ALA A 242 5.49 -8.62 2.95
N GLU A 243 6.07 -7.59 3.57
CA GLU A 243 5.35 -6.69 4.48
C GLU A 243 4.23 -5.94 3.76
N LEU A 244 4.52 -5.35 2.59
CA LEU A 244 3.51 -4.66 1.79
C LEU A 244 2.34 -5.59 1.41
N LYS A 245 2.58 -6.88 1.13
CA LYS A 245 1.50 -7.85 0.85
C LYS A 245 0.76 -8.34 2.09
N ASN A 246 1.37 -8.26 3.28
CA ASN A 246 0.88 -8.90 4.51
C ASN A 246 0.70 -7.90 5.65
N GLN A 247 -0.38 -7.12 5.59
CA GLN A 247 -0.81 -6.20 6.64
C GLN A 247 -2.22 -6.55 7.12
N TYR A 248 -2.52 -6.11 8.34
CA TYR A 248 -3.89 -6.07 8.86
C TYR A 248 -4.49 -4.71 8.55
N LEU A 249 -5.70 -4.68 8.02
CA LEU A 249 -6.48 -3.46 7.84
C LEU A 249 -7.45 -3.33 9.02
N ILE A 250 -7.19 -2.37 9.90
CA ILE A 250 -8.03 -2.06 11.06
C ILE A 250 -8.87 -0.83 10.71
N GLY A 251 -10.19 -0.97 10.81
CA GLY A 251 -11.15 0.12 10.68
C GLY A 251 -11.91 0.36 11.97
N TYR A 252 -12.07 1.62 12.36
CA TYR A 252 -12.90 2.04 13.49
C TYR A 252 -13.68 3.30 13.11
N VAL A 253 -14.77 3.55 13.83
CA VAL A 253 -15.51 4.82 13.72
C VAL A 253 -14.98 5.74 14.81
N PRO A 254 -14.39 6.90 14.48
CA PRO A 254 -13.82 7.80 15.48
C PRO A 254 -14.86 8.32 16.47
N THR A 255 -14.56 8.24 17.77
CA THR A 255 -15.37 8.87 18.81
C THR A 255 -15.36 10.40 18.72
N ASN A 256 -14.29 10.98 18.18
CA ASN A 256 -14.25 12.40 17.83
C ASN A 256 -14.92 12.61 16.47
N THR A 257 -16.07 13.30 16.45
CA THR A 257 -16.84 13.58 15.23
C THR A 257 -16.52 14.93 14.59
N ALA A 258 -15.56 15.71 15.12
CA ALA A 258 -15.20 17.01 14.57
C ALA A 258 -14.60 16.90 13.16
N LYS A 259 -15.13 17.68 12.22
CA LYS A 259 -14.65 17.79 10.82
C LYS A 259 -13.87 19.09 10.59
N ASP A 260 -12.93 19.34 11.50
CA ASP A 260 -12.13 20.56 11.62
C ASP A 260 -10.82 20.53 10.82
N GLY A 261 -10.48 19.38 10.22
CA GLY A 261 -9.16 19.15 9.65
C GLY A 261 -8.02 19.06 10.67
N GLY A 262 -8.34 18.83 11.95
CA GLY A 262 -7.36 18.62 13.01
C GLY A 262 -6.57 17.32 12.81
N TRP A 263 -5.33 17.29 13.28
CA TRP A 263 -4.54 16.07 13.29
C TRP A 263 -4.98 15.16 14.44
N ARG A 264 -5.28 13.90 14.11
CA ARG A 264 -5.69 12.85 15.04
C ARG A 264 -4.55 11.84 15.18
N LYS A 265 -3.92 11.76 16.35
CA LYS A 265 -2.78 10.85 16.59
C LYS A 265 -3.29 9.43 16.79
N ILE A 266 -2.72 8.49 16.03
CA ILE A 266 -3.01 7.06 16.14
C ILE A 266 -1.90 6.34 16.90
N ARG A 267 -2.31 5.39 17.73
CA ARG A 267 -1.42 4.38 18.30
C ARG A 267 -2.08 3.01 18.25
N VAL A 268 -1.43 2.06 17.59
CA VAL A 268 -1.79 0.64 17.69
C VAL A 268 -0.93 0.00 18.79
N LYS A 269 -1.56 -0.85 19.61
CA LYS A 269 -0.90 -1.65 20.65
C LYS A 269 -1.22 -3.12 20.39
N LEU A 270 -0.19 -3.96 20.39
CA LEU A 270 -0.33 -5.41 20.36
C LEU A 270 -0.45 -5.99 21.79
N ASN A 271 -1.43 -6.87 21.96
CA ASN A 271 -1.51 -7.82 23.06
C ASN A 271 -1.21 -9.21 22.49
N ALA A 272 0.09 -9.54 22.39
CA ALA A 272 0.53 -10.80 21.77
C ALA A 272 0.00 -12.04 22.53
N PRO A 273 -0.30 -13.15 21.83
CA PRO A 273 -0.69 -14.41 22.46
C PRO A 273 0.33 -14.89 23.52
N PRO A 274 -0.12 -15.51 24.63
CA PRO A 274 0.78 -16.11 25.61
C PRO A 274 1.75 -17.12 24.99
N GLY A 275 3.00 -17.13 25.46
CA GLY A 275 4.03 -18.06 24.97
C GLY A 275 4.67 -17.69 23.62
N ARG A 276 4.25 -16.57 23.01
CA ARG A 276 4.81 -16.10 21.73
C ARG A 276 6.05 -15.23 21.92
N GLU A 277 6.92 -15.18 20.91
CA GLU A 277 8.03 -14.21 20.86
C GLU A 277 7.52 -12.75 20.79
N ARG A 278 8.42 -11.80 21.07
CA ARG A 278 8.07 -10.37 21.06
C ARG A 278 7.74 -9.92 19.64
N LEU A 279 6.50 -9.43 19.47
CA LEU A 279 6.02 -8.84 18.22
C LEU A 279 6.13 -7.32 18.25
N TYR A 280 6.26 -6.73 17.06
CA TYR A 280 6.34 -5.29 16.81
C TYR A 280 5.28 -4.91 15.79
N SER A 281 4.48 -3.87 16.09
CA SER A 281 3.51 -3.30 15.16
C SER A 281 4.00 -1.96 14.62
N ARG A 282 3.89 -1.77 13.30
CA ARG A 282 4.05 -0.46 12.63
C ARG A 282 2.71 -0.07 11.97
N ALA A 283 2.36 1.20 12.09
CA ALA A 283 1.16 1.82 11.54
C ALA A 283 1.38 3.34 11.46
N LYS A 284 0.65 4.04 10.59
CA LYS A 284 0.76 5.51 10.49
C LYS A 284 0.53 6.19 11.84
N GLU A 285 1.32 7.23 12.13
CA GLU A 285 1.25 7.99 13.38
C GLU A 285 -0.08 8.74 13.57
N GLY A 286 -0.90 8.86 12.54
CA GLY A 286 -2.16 9.57 12.58
C GLY A 286 -2.69 9.88 11.19
N TYR A 287 -3.68 10.75 11.16
CA TYR A 287 -4.33 11.26 9.95
C TYR A 287 -4.97 12.61 10.25
N TYR A 288 -5.31 13.37 9.21
CA TYR A 288 -6.11 14.58 9.36
C TYR A 288 -7.61 14.22 9.32
N ALA A 289 -8.39 14.86 10.19
CA ALA A 289 -9.85 14.79 10.13
C ALA A 289 -10.36 15.26 8.75
N PRO A 290 -11.52 14.79 8.28
CA PRO A 290 -12.22 15.44 7.17
C PRO A 290 -12.39 16.94 7.44
N LYS A 291 -12.32 17.77 6.41
CA LYS A 291 -12.69 19.20 6.46
C LYS A 291 -14.07 19.37 5.82
N GLN A 292 -14.97 20.09 6.47
CA GLN A 292 -16.24 20.57 5.92
C GLN A 292 -16.37 22.09 6.10
#